data_AF-A0A922YS61-F1
#
_entry.id   AF-A0A922YS61-F1
#
_cell.length_a   1.000
_cell.length_b   1.000
_cell.length_c   1.000
_cell.angle_alpha   90.00
_cell.angle_beta   90.00
_cell.angle_gamma   90.00
#
_symmetry.space_group_name_H-M   'P 1'
#
loop_
_entity.id
_entity.type
_entity.pdbx_description
1 polymer ?
#
loop_
_entity_poly.entity_id
_entity_poly.type
_entity_poly.pdbx_seq_one_letter_code
_entity_poly.pdbx_strand_id
1 'polypeptide(L)'
;MAHGSMRLEFYAPLEQDLQQPHTQDELYIVQSGEGEFVCGNQRQRFGAGDSFFVPAGEVHRFEHFSSDFATWVVFWGPPGGER
;
A
#
# COMPACT_ATOMS: atom_id res chain seq x y z
N MET A 1 12.50 -10.59 -6.83
CA MET A 1 12.61 -12.02 -6.50
C MET A 1 11.20 -12.58 -6.46
N ALA A 2 10.91 -13.68 -7.16
CA ALA A 2 9.57 -14.27 -7.19
C ALA A 2 9.67 -15.71 -6.68
N HIS A 3 8.98 -16.02 -5.59
CA HIS A 3 8.76 -17.38 -5.12
C HIS A 3 7.27 -17.52 -4.83
N GLY A 4 6.56 -18.29 -5.66
CA GLY A 4 5.10 -18.25 -5.71
C GLY A 4 4.57 -16.99 -6.42
N SER A 5 3.39 -16.51 -6.01
CA SER A 5 2.75 -15.30 -6.56
C SER A 5 3.22 -13.99 -5.90
N MET A 6 4.13 -14.07 -4.93
CA MET A 6 4.57 -12.91 -4.17
C MET A 6 5.39 -11.95 -5.04
N ARG A 7 5.07 -10.66 -4.94
CA ARG A 7 5.84 -9.56 -5.56
C ARG A 7 6.13 -8.50 -4.53
N LEU A 8 7.29 -7.88 -4.64
CA LEU A 8 7.69 -6.72 -3.85
C LEU A 8 7.98 -5.57 -4.80
N GLU A 9 7.34 -4.44 -4.56
CA GLU A 9 7.52 -3.22 -5.35
C GLU A 9 7.83 -2.05 -4.41
N PHE A 10 8.53 -1.04 -4.94
CA PHE A 10 8.77 0.22 -4.26
C PHE A 10 7.87 1.27 -4.88
N TYR A 11 7.06 1.92 -4.06
CA TYR A 11 6.09 2.91 -4.49
C TYR A 11 6.44 4.28 -3.89
N ALA A 12 6.67 5.26 -4.77
CA ALA A 12 7.01 6.64 -4.42
C ALA A 12 6.30 7.59 -5.40
N PRO A 13 4.99 7.82 -5.21
CA PRO A 13 4.23 8.71 -6.08
C PRO A 13 4.68 10.15 -5.92
N LEU A 14 4.66 10.89 -7.03
CA LEU A 14 4.85 12.33 -7.01
C LEU A 14 3.49 13.00 -6.93
N GLU A 15 3.23 13.73 -5.85
CA GLU A 15 2.05 14.55 -5.57
C GLU A 15 0.72 13.79 -5.41
N GLN A 16 0.46 12.75 -6.20
CA GLN A 16 -0.79 12.02 -6.20
C GLN A 16 -0.59 10.51 -6.28
N ASP A 17 -1.34 9.79 -5.44
CA ASP A 17 -1.51 8.34 -5.53
C ASP A 17 -2.52 7.99 -6.64
N LEU A 18 -2.01 7.29 -7.66
CA LEU A 18 -2.74 6.85 -8.86
C LEU A 18 -3.06 5.35 -8.86
N GLN A 19 -2.87 4.66 -7.74
CA GLN A 19 -3.11 3.23 -7.62
C GLN A 19 -4.58 2.87 -7.89
N GLN A 20 -4.78 1.64 -8.34
CA GLN A 20 -6.08 1.02 -8.57
C GLN A 20 -6.16 -0.23 -7.68
N PRO A 21 -7.36 -0.67 -7.27
CA PRO A 21 -7.49 -1.87 -6.44
C PRO A 21 -6.82 -3.08 -7.09
N HIS A 22 -5.98 -3.78 -6.32
CA HIS A 22 -5.28 -4.98 -6.80
C HIS A 22 -6.06 -6.25 -6.45
N THR A 23 -5.80 -7.32 -7.20
CA THR A 23 -6.47 -8.62 -6.99
C THR A 23 -5.74 -9.51 -5.97
N GLN A 24 -4.62 -9.05 -5.41
CA GLN A 24 -3.85 -9.73 -4.37
C GLN A 24 -3.95 -8.92 -3.07
N ASP A 25 -3.68 -9.56 -1.94
CA ASP A 25 -3.52 -8.82 -0.69
C ASP A 25 -2.25 -7.98 -0.75
N GLU A 26 -2.26 -6.86 -0.06
CA GLU A 26 -1.14 -5.91 -0.04
C GLU A 26 -0.71 -5.62 1.40
N LEU A 27 0.60 -5.66 1.63
CA LEU A 27 1.22 -5.14 2.86
C LEU A 27 2.12 -3.98 2.52
N TYR A 28 1.73 -2.79 2.97
CA TYR A 28 2.52 -1.57 2.86
C TYR A 28 3.41 -1.40 4.08
N ILE A 29 4.65 -0.94 3.87
CA ILE A 29 5.61 -0.57 4.91
C ILE A 29 6.18 0.80 4.54
N VAL A 30 5.79 1.83 5.28
CA VAL A 30 6.19 3.22 4.98
C VAL A 30 7.68 3.38 5.26
N GLN A 31 8.44 3.69 4.21
CA GLN A 31 9.89 3.90 4.26
C GLN A 31 10.23 5.32 4.70
N SER A 32 9.48 6.32 4.22
CA SER A 32 9.68 7.74 4.50
C SER A 32 8.40 8.54 4.30
N GLY A 33 8.39 9.76 4.81
CA GLY A 33 7.26 10.68 4.77
C GLY A 33 6.16 10.42 5.79
N GLU A 34 5.13 11.25 5.71
CA GLU A 34 3.93 11.23 6.56
C GLU A 34 2.70 11.61 5.73
N GLY A 35 1.51 11.27 6.20
CA GLY A 35 0.26 11.60 5.51
C GLY A 35 -0.96 10.92 6.10
N GLU A 36 -1.97 10.70 5.27
CA GLU A 36 -3.17 9.95 5.63
C GLU A 36 -3.35 8.74 4.70
N PHE A 37 -3.61 7.57 5.28
CA PHE A 37 -3.96 6.37 4.54
C PHE A 37 -5.47 6.13 4.67
N VAL A 38 -6.13 5.98 3.53
CA VAL A 38 -7.55 5.67 3.43
C VAL A 38 -7.68 4.23 2.92
N CYS A 39 -8.40 3.39 3.65
CA CYS A 39 -8.69 2.01 3.26
C CYS A 39 -10.16 1.72 3.58
N GLY A 40 -10.97 1.50 2.54
CA GLY A 40 -12.43 1.46 2.66
C GLY A 40 -12.98 2.72 3.34
N ASN A 41 -13.61 2.54 4.51
CA ASN A 41 -14.19 3.63 5.31
C ASN A 41 -13.27 4.14 6.43
N GLN A 42 -12.05 3.61 6.54
CA GLN A 42 -11.10 4.00 7.58
C GLN A 42 -10.09 5.00 7.04
N ARG A 43 -9.82 6.04 7.83
CA ARG A 43 -8.75 7.01 7.60
C ARG A 43 -7.84 7.03 8.81
N GLN A 44 -6.54 6.93 8.57
CA GLN A 44 -5.52 6.94 9.61
C GLN A 44 -4.34 7.81 9.20
N ARG A 45 -3.76 8.55 10.16
CA ARG A 45 -2.48 9.22 9.95
C ARG A 45 -1.36 8.17 9.94
N PHE A 46 -0.32 8.43 9.15
CA PHE A 46 0.85 7.58 9.11
C PHE A 46 2.15 8.39 9.13
N GLY A 47 3.23 7.73 9.52
CA GLY A 47 4.60 8.16 9.33
C GLY A 47 5.52 6.98 8.96
N ALA A 48 6.81 7.27 8.84
CA ALA A 48 7.82 6.25 8.57
C ALA A 48 7.79 5.12 9.62
N GLY A 49 7.81 3.87 9.15
CA GLY A 49 7.73 2.66 9.96
C GLY A 49 6.31 2.12 10.16
N ASP A 50 5.25 2.89 9.87
CA ASP A 50 3.88 2.37 9.90
C ASP A 50 3.65 1.36 8.78
N SER A 51 2.73 0.44 9.02
CA SER A 51 2.39 -0.63 8.07
C SER A 51 0.88 -0.80 7.92
N PHE A 52 0.44 -1.08 6.69
CA PHE A 52 -0.98 -1.25 6.37
C PHE A 52 -1.21 -2.54 5.63
N PHE A 53 -2.23 -3.28 6.08
CA PHE A 53 -2.78 -4.40 5.33
C PHE A 53 -3.98 -3.91 4.51
N VAL A 54 -4.03 -4.32 3.24
CA VAL A 54 -5.16 -4.09 2.35
C VAL A 54 -5.61 -5.43 1.79
N PRO A 55 -6.86 -5.85 2.05
CA PRO A 55 -7.42 -7.03 1.42
C PRO A 55 -7.51 -6.88 -0.10
N ALA A 56 -7.36 -7.98 -0.83
CA ALA A 56 -7.57 -8.01 -2.27
C ALA A 56 -8.91 -7.37 -2.67
N GLY A 57 -8.85 -6.42 -3.60
CA GLY A 57 -9.99 -5.69 -4.14
C GLY A 57 -10.47 -4.50 -3.30
N GLU A 58 -9.91 -4.27 -2.12
CA GLU A 58 -10.28 -3.13 -1.27
C GLU A 58 -9.74 -1.81 -1.86
N VAL A 59 -10.60 -0.79 -1.90
CA VAL A 59 -10.21 0.53 -2.38
C VAL A 59 -9.39 1.21 -1.30
N HIS A 60 -8.20 1.65 -1.66
CA HIS A 60 -7.30 2.36 -0.77
C HIS A 60 -6.55 3.48 -1.49
N ARG A 61 -6.03 4.43 -0.71
CA ARG A 61 -5.25 5.57 -1.22
C ARG A 61 -4.38 6.19 -0.14
N PHE A 62 -3.17 6.61 -0.50
CA PHE A 62 -2.39 7.58 0.26
C PHE A 62 -2.81 9.00 -0.14
N GLU A 63 -3.16 9.81 0.85
CA GLU A 63 -3.63 11.19 0.67
C GLU A 63 -2.83 12.16 1.55
N HIS A 64 -2.77 13.42 1.13
CA HIS A 64 -2.16 14.52 1.90
C HIS A 64 -0.75 14.20 2.42
N PHE A 65 0.06 13.49 1.62
CA PHE A 65 1.37 13.02 2.03
C PHE A 65 2.49 14.01 1.70
N SER A 66 3.58 13.95 2.47
CA SER A 66 4.77 14.77 2.25
C SER A 66 5.50 14.40 0.96
N SER A 67 6.29 15.34 0.42
CA SER A 67 6.97 15.16 -0.88
C SER A 67 8.04 14.07 -0.89
N ASP A 68 8.45 13.59 0.27
CA ASP A 68 9.40 12.48 0.47
C ASP A 68 8.70 11.14 0.77
N PHE A 69 7.37 11.05 0.61
CA PHE A 69 6.63 9.82 0.84
C PHE A 69 7.13 8.68 -0.06
N ALA A 70 7.47 7.58 0.57
CA ALA A 70 7.79 6.34 -0.11
C ALA A 70 7.42 5.14 0.76
N THR A 71 7.02 4.04 0.11
CA THR A 71 6.58 2.82 0.78
C THR A 71 6.99 1.59 0.00
N TRP A 72 7.27 0.50 0.71
CA TRP A 72 7.37 -0.82 0.13
C TRP A 72 5.99 -1.45 0.11
N VAL A 73 5.63 -2.12 -0.98
CA VAL A 73 4.38 -2.90 -1.07
C VAL A 73 4.71 -4.35 -1.41
N VAL A 74 4.22 -5.26 -0.56
CA VAL A 74 4.25 -6.70 -0.82
C VAL A 74 2.88 -7.12 -1.32
N PHE A 75 2.82 -7.64 -2.54
CA PHE A 75 1.66 -8.34 -3.06
C PHE A 75 1.77 -9.82 -2.72
N TRP A 76 0.73 -10.40 -2.11
CA TRP A 76 0.74 -11.77 -1.60
C TRP A 76 -0.60 -12.47 -1.87
N GLY A 77 -0.58 -13.80 -2.04
CA GLY A 77 -1.76 -14.59 -2.39
C GLY A 77 -2.07 -14.77 -3.87
N PRO A 78 -2.97 -15.72 -4.21
CA PRO A 78 -3.62 -15.80 -5.52
C PRO A 78 -4.61 -14.64 -5.73
N PRO A 79 -5.24 -14.51 -6.91
CA PRO A 79 -6.35 -13.60 -7.10
C PRO A 79 -7.47 -13.86 -6.07
N GLY A 80 -7.84 -12.82 -5.31
CA GLY A 80 -8.79 -12.89 -4.20
C GLY A 80 -8.14 -12.95 -2.81
N GLY A 81 -6.81 -12.86 -2.72
CA GLY A 81 -6.08 -12.82 -1.45
C GLY A 81 -5.71 -14.20 -0.90
N GLU A 82 -4.97 -14.20 0.20
CA GLU A 82 -4.65 -15.41 0.96
C GLU A 82 -5.86 -15.94 1.74
N ARG A 83 -5.84 -17.22 2.08
CA ARG A 83 -6.95 -17.95 2.73
C ARG A 83 -6.52 -18.67 4.00
#